data_AF-A0A9N8MLN8-F1
#
_entry.id   AF-A0A9N8MLN8-F1
#
_cell.length_a   1.000
_cell.length_b   1.000
_cell.length_c   1.000
_cell.angle_alpha   90.00
_cell.angle_beta   90.00
_cell.angle_gamma   90.00
#
_symmetry.space_group_name_H-M   'P 1'
#
loop_
_entity.id
_entity.type
_entity.pdbx_description
1 polymer ?
#
loop_
_entity_poly.entity_id
_entity_poly.type
_entity_poly.pdbx_seq_one_letter_code
_entity_poly.pdbx_strand_id
1 'polypeptide(L)'
;MDIRSCRLLSPLPRCPSCGGVARPNILMFNDSEWIEDRSLRQERQFSAWLARGPHPPTVLELGAGRAIRTVRRVGEYHAGRLIRINPREFQLEPAMGIGIAGAALEVLELLDEQLRNSAAGDQPT
;
A
#
# COMPACT_ATOMS: atom_id res chain seq x y z
N MET A 1 1.89 4.95 -25.28
CA MET A 1 3.07 5.02 -24.40
C MET A 1 4.04 3.94 -24.85
N ASP A 2 5.33 4.26 -24.96
CA ASP A 2 6.37 3.23 -25.04
C ASP A 2 6.86 2.93 -23.63
N ILE A 3 6.48 1.77 -23.12
CA ILE A 3 6.79 1.33 -21.76
C ILE A 3 8.28 1.04 -21.58
N ARG A 4 8.94 0.52 -22.63
CA ARG A 4 10.34 0.09 -22.55
C ARG A 4 11.29 1.27 -22.44
N SER A 5 10.99 2.35 -23.15
CA SER A 5 11.78 3.58 -23.11
C SER A 5 11.21 4.64 -22.17
N CYS A 6 10.13 4.34 -21.42
CA CYS A 6 9.38 5.31 -20.62
C CYS A 6 8.99 6.59 -21.40
N ARG A 7 8.57 6.47 -22.67
CA ARG A 7 8.22 7.62 -23.52
C ARG A 7 6.71 7.80 -23.65
N LEU A 8 6.26 9.03 -23.45
CA LEU A 8 4.92 9.44 -23.83
C LEU A 8 4.85 9.61 -25.35
N LEU A 9 4.01 8.82 -26.01
CA LEU A 9 3.78 8.87 -27.46
C LEU A 9 2.54 9.71 -27.83
N SER A 10 1.68 10.00 -26.85
CA SER A 10 0.51 10.86 -27.02
C SER A 10 0.91 12.33 -26.83
N PRO A 11 0.06 13.27 -27.27
CA PRO A 11 0.16 14.65 -26.82
C PRO A 11 0.10 14.74 -25.29
N LEU A 12 0.69 15.81 -24.73
CA LEU A 12 0.53 16.13 -23.31
C LEU A 12 -0.94 16.44 -23.02
N PRO A 13 -1.48 15.95 -21.88
CA PRO A 13 -2.85 16.27 -21.49
C PRO A 13 -2.97 17.79 -21.26
N ARG A 14 -4.12 18.36 -21.63
CA ARG A 14 -4.40 19.79 -21.50
C ARG A 14 -5.56 20.03 -20.53
N CYS A 15 -5.49 21.12 -19.79
CA CYS A 15 -6.56 21.57 -18.93
C CYS A 15 -7.75 22.01 -19.80
N PRO A 16 -8.97 21.48 -19.57
CA PRO A 16 -10.15 21.88 -20.33
C PRO A 16 -10.57 23.33 -20.06
N SER A 17 -10.18 23.91 -18.92
CA SER A 17 -10.57 25.27 -18.54
C SER A 17 -9.62 26.35 -19.06
N CYS A 18 -8.31 26.10 -19.14
CA CYS A 18 -7.31 27.11 -19.52
C CYS A 18 -6.40 26.70 -20.69
N GLY A 19 -6.46 25.46 -21.18
CA GLY A 19 -5.63 24.95 -22.27
C GLY A 19 -4.16 24.66 -21.93
N GLY A 20 -3.72 25.01 -20.71
CA GLY A 20 -2.38 24.71 -20.19
C GLY A 20 -2.11 23.21 -20.07
N VAL A 21 -0.84 22.82 -19.95
CA VAL A 21 -0.45 21.41 -19.79
C VAL A 21 -0.91 20.92 -18.41
N ALA A 22 -1.69 19.85 -18.39
CA ALA A 22 -2.09 19.17 -17.17
C ALA A 22 -0.97 18.23 -16.69
N ARG A 23 -0.87 18.07 -15.37
CA ARG A 23 0.08 17.15 -14.71
C ARG A 23 -0.66 16.21 -13.77
N PRO A 24 -0.11 15.02 -13.49
CA PRO A 24 -0.62 14.18 -12.40
C PRO A 24 -0.56 14.93 -11.06
N ASN A 25 -1.60 14.80 -10.25
CA ASN A 25 -1.61 15.35 -8.89
C ASN A 25 -1.00 14.35 -7.90
N ILE A 26 0.28 14.05 -8.08
CA ILE A 26 1.09 13.22 -7.18
C ILE A 26 2.09 14.12 -6.45
N LEU A 27 2.28 13.88 -5.15
CA LEU A 27 3.24 14.66 -4.37
C LEU A 27 4.66 14.27 -4.78
N MET A 28 5.38 15.22 -5.37
CA MET A 28 6.80 15.10 -5.70
C MET A 28 7.64 15.95 -4.74
N PHE A 29 8.94 15.65 -4.65
CA PHE A 29 9.85 16.44 -3.83
C PHE A 29 9.87 17.90 -4.29
N ASN A 30 9.74 18.82 -3.34
CA ASN A 30 9.70 20.27 -3.57
C ASN A 30 8.57 20.76 -4.49
N ASP A 31 7.46 20.01 -4.58
CA ASP A 31 6.27 20.43 -5.33
C ASP A 31 5.39 21.37 -4.50
N SER A 32 5.64 22.68 -4.59
CA SER A 32 4.82 23.72 -3.94
C SER A 32 3.44 23.89 -4.58
N GLU A 33 3.24 23.35 -5.78
CA GLU A 33 2.01 23.48 -6.57
C GLU A 33 1.07 22.26 -6.38
N TRP A 34 1.44 21.32 -5.51
CA TRP A 34 0.66 20.10 -5.27
C TRP A 34 -0.69 20.43 -4.62
N ILE A 35 -1.77 19.86 -5.16
CA ILE A 35 -3.12 20.11 -4.67
C ILE A 35 -3.45 19.05 -3.60
N GLU A 36 -3.31 19.44 -2.34
CA GLU A 36 -3.35 18.52 -1.20
C GLU A 36 -4.76 18.10 -0.74
N ASP A 37 -5.80 18.84 -1.12
CA ASP A 37 -7.17 18.68 -0.58
C ASP A 37 -7.70 17.24 -0.57
N ARG A 38 -7.47 16.51 -1.67
CA ARG A 38 -7.89 15.10 -1.77
C ARG A 38 -7.14 14.23 -0.77
N SER A 39 -5.84 14.45 -0.63
CA SER A 39 -4.95 13.67 0.24
C SER A 39 -5.27 13.94 1.71
N LEU A 40 -5.47 15.20 2.09
CA LEU A 40 -5.88 15.57 3.46
C LEU A 40 -7.26 14.98 3.84
N ARG A 41 -8.19 14.85 2.88
CA ARG A 41 -9.45 14.14 3.14
C ARG A 41 -9.23 12.64 3.38
N GLN A 42 -8.37 11.99 2.59
CA GLN A 42 -8.05 10.58 2.77
C GLN A 42 -7.32 10.30 4.08
N GLU A 43 -6.37 11.16 4.45
CA GLU A 43 -5.66 11.07 5.73
C GLU A 43 -6.62 11.20 6.92
N ARG A 44 -7.55 12.17 6.88
CA ARG A 44 -8.60 12.29 7.93
C ARG A 44 -9.48 11.06 8.03
N GLN A 45 -9.88 10.47 6.90
CA GLN A 45 -10.67 9.24 6.88
C GLN A 45 -9.88 8.05 7.45
N PHE A 46 -8.61 7.92 7.08
CA PHE A 46 -7.73 6.89 7.60
C PHE A 46 -7.54 7.01 9.13
N SER A 47 -7.23 8.21 9.63
CA SER A 47 -7.10 8.48 11.06
C SER A 47 -8.40 8.22 11.82
N ALA A 48 -9.55 8.62 11.27
CA ALA A 48 -10.85 8.35 11.88
C ALA A 48 -11.19 6.85 11.90
N TRP A 49 -10.83 6.11 10.86
CA TRP A 49 -11.00 4.65 10.81
C TRP A 49 -10.13 3.94 11.86
N LEU A 50 -8.85 4.32 11.96
CA LEU A 50 -7.93 3.79 12.98
C LEU A 50 -8.43 4.03 14.40
N ALA A 51 -8.96 5.23 14.68
CA ALA A 51 -9.46 5.58 16.01
C ALA A 51 -10.73 4.81 16.43
N ARG A 52 -11.48 4.26 15.47
CA ARG A 52 -12.73 3.52 15.72
C ARG A 52 -12.53 2.00 15.73
N GLY A 53 -11.48 1.52 15.07
CA GLY A 53 -11.20 0.09 14.92
C GLY A 53 -10.49 -0.53 16.12
N PRO A 54 -10.26 -1.87 16.08
CA PRO A 54 -9.43 -2.54 17.05
C PRO A 54 -8.01 -1.95 17.04
N HIS A 55 -7.49 -1.65 18.23
CA HIS A 55 -6.17 -1.05 18.40
C HIS A 55 -5.33 -1.82 19.44
N PRO A 56 -4.10 -2.23 19.11
CA PRO A 56 -3.43 -2.02 17.82
C PRO A 56 -3.87 -3.06 16.76
N PRO A 57 -4.13 -2.66 15.50
CA PRO A 57 -4.55 -3.59 14.44
C PRO A 57 -3.45 -4.56 14.03
N THR A 58 -3.84 -5.70 13.44
CA THR A 58 -2.90 -6.48 12.63
C THR A 58 -2.72 -5.79 11.28
N VAL A 59 -1.47 -5.54 10.88
CA VAL A 59 -1.15 -4.89 9.60
C VAL A 59 -0.60 -5.91 8.62
N LEU A 60 -1.13 -5.89 7.41
CA LEU A 60 -0.59 -6.63 6.27
C LEU A 60 0.09 -5.63 5.32
N GLU A 61 1.41 -5.70 5.22
CA GLU A 61 2.23 -4.83 4.38
C GLU A 61 2.69 -5.58 3.12
N LEU A 62 2.39 -5.02 1.95
CA LEU A 62 2.61 -5.66 0.66
C LEU A 62 3.61 -4.85 -0.18
N GLY A 63 4.72 -5.47 -0.57
CA GLY A 63 5.66 -4.94 -1.56
C GLY A 63 6.38 -3.64 -1.18
N ALA A 64 6.27 -3.17 0.07
CA ALA A 64 6.93 -1.95 0.50
C ALA A 64 8.44 -2.19 0.67
N GLY A 65 9.24 -1.43 -0.10
CA GLY A 65 10.69 -1.49 -0.05
C GLY A 65 11.32 -0.47 0.91
N ARG A 66 12.66 -0.45 0.94
CA ARG A 66 13.45 0.44 1.81
C ARG A 66 13.84 1.78 1.18
N ALA A 67 13.63 1.97 -0.12
CA ALA A 67 14.00 3.20 -0.82
C ALA A 67 13.16 4.41 -0.35
N ILE A 68 11.84 4.21 -0.20
CA ILE A 68 10.91 5.19 0.37
C ILE A 68 10.09 4.47 1.45
N ARG A 69 10.51 4.62 2.71
CA ARG A 69 10.00 3.83 3.84
C ARG A 69 8.67 4.33 4.41
N THR A 70 7.95 5.23 3.75
CA THR A 70 6.74 5.85 4.31
C THR A 70 5.67 4.81 4.65
N VAL A 71 5.38 3.88 3.74
CA VAL A 71 4.44 2.77 3.98
C VAL A 71 4.91 1.88 5.13
N ARG A 72 6.22 1.57 5.17
CA ARG A 72 6.82 0.77 6.26
C ARG A 72 6.65 1.43 7.63
N ARG A 73 6.92 2.73 7.72
CA ARG A 73 6.78 3.51 8.95
C ARG A 73 5.34 3.53 9.45
N VAL A 74 4.37 3.72 8.55
CA VAL A 74 2.94 3.70 8.91
C VAL A 74 2.54 2.31 9.42
N GLY A 75 2.95 1.24 8.73
CA GLY A 75 2.65 -0.13 9.13
C GLY A 75 3.29 -0.50 10.48
N GLU A 76 4.58 -0.21 10.66
CA GLU A 76 5.33 -0.49 11.90
C GLU A 76 4.80 0.35 13.08
N TYR A 77 4.33 1.58 12.84
CA TYR A 77 3.80 2.45 13.91
C TYR A 77 2.43 2.01 14.42
N HIS A 78 1.54 1.56 13.54
CA HIS A 78 0.17 1.20 13.92
C HIS A 78 -0.02 -0.29 14.22
N ALA A 79 0.89 -1.17 13.80
CA ALA A 79 0.75 -2.61 13.98
C ALA A 79 0.87 -3.06 15.43
N GLY A 80 -0.10 -3.85 15.88
CA GLY A 80 0.06 -4.74 17.04
C GLY A 80 0.85 -5.98 16.66
N ARG A 81 0.63 -6.45 15.42
CA ARG A 81 1.43 -7.48 14.78
C ARG A 81 1.49 -7.21 13.27
N LEU A 82 2.67 -7.36 12.69
CA LEU A 82 2.91 -7.05 11.27
C LEU A 82 3.13 -8.33 10.47
N ILE A 83 2.44 -8.46 9.34
CA ILE A 83 2.71 -9.47 8.32
C ILE A 83 3.26 -8.73 7.10
N ARG A 84 4.50 -9.01 6.72
CA ARG A 84 5.13 -8.39 5.55
C ARG A 84 5.30 -9.40 4.44
N ILE A 85 4.81 -9.07 3.25
CA ILE A 85 5.01 -9.86 2.04
C ILE A 85 5.87 -9.06 1.07
N ASN A 86 7.07 -9.55 0.78
CA ASN A 86 7.97 -8.92 -0.18
C ASN A 86 8.92 -9.97 -0.79
N PRO A 87 9.20 -9.95 -2.10
CA PRO A 87 10.10 -10.94 -2.71
C PRO A 87 11.53 -10.91 -2.15
N ARG A 88 12.01 -9.75 -1.69
CA ARG A 88 13.42 -9.55 -1.30
C ARG A 88 13.58 -9.00 0.11
N GLU A 89 12.73 -8.06 0.50
CA GLU A 89 12.87 -7.26 1.73
C GLU A 89 11.80 -7.61 2.78
N PHE A 90 11.52 -8.90 2.95
CA PHE A 90 10.44 -9.39 3.83
C PHE A 90 10.82 -9.44 5.32
N GLN A 91 12.11 -9.38 5.65
CA GLN A 91 12.61 -9.65 7.00
C GLN A 91 12.01 -8.70 8.04
N LEU A 92 11.71 -9.27 9.21
CA LEU A 92 11.17 -8.60 10.38
C LEU A 92 11.77 -9.23 11.64
N GLU A 93 11.90 -8.43 12.70
CA GLU A 93 12.18 -8.98 14.02
C GLU A 93 11.01 -9.87 14.47
N PRO A 94 11.25 -11.08 15.01
CA PRO A 94 10.18 -12.01 15.39
C PRO A 94 9.15 -11.41 16.36
N ALA A 95 9.59 -10.50 17.24
CA ALA A 95 8.75 -9.77 18.17
C ALA A 95 7.74 -8.84 17.46
N MET A 96 8.09 -8.29 16.30
CA MET A 96 7.22 -7.40 15.53
C MET A 96 6.21 -8.17 14.68
N GLY A 97 6.58 -9.35 14.16
CA GLY A 97 5.75 -9.98 13.15
C GLY A 97 6.36 -11.13 12.36
N ILE A 98 5.78 -11.37 11.19
CA ILE A 98 6.16 -12.44 10.26
C ILE A 98 6.48 -11.84 8.90
N GLY A 99 7.64 -12.18 8.37
CA GLY A 99 8.04 -11.87 7.00
C GLY A 99 7.83 -13.08 6.09
N ILE A 100 7.18 -12.87 4.94
CA ILE A 100 6.95 -13.89 3.91
C ILE A 100 7.66 -13.44 2.62
N ALA A 101 8.57 -14.28 2.13
CA ALA A 101 9.23 -14.09 0.85
C ALA A 101 8.28 -14.50 -0.29
N GLY A 102 7.91 -13.56 -1.16
CA GLY A 102 7.07 -13.87 -2.32
C GLY A 102 6.45 -12.65 -2.98
N ALA A 103 5.87 -12.85 -4.16
CA ALA A 103 5.01 -11.84 -4.79
C ALA A 103 3.71 -11.70 -3.98
N ALA A 104 3.23 -10.46 -3.84
CA ALA A 104 2.07 -10.18 -2.99
C ALA A 104 0.82 -10.97 -3.39
N LEU A 105 0.54 -11.06 -4.70
CA LEU A 105 -0.64 -11.79 -5.19
C LEU A 105 -0.54 -13.29 -4.89
N GLU A 106 0.56 -13.94 -5.27
CA GLU A 106 0.77 -15.38 -5.08
C GLU A 106 0.62 -15.78 -3.61
N VAL A 107 1.22 -15.00 -2.69
CA VAL A 107 1.12 -15.28 -1.26
C VAL A 107 -0.30 -15.07 -0.76
N LEU A 108 -1.02 -14.05 -1.23
CA LEU A 108 -2.41 -13.81 -0.82
C LEU A 108 -3.35 -14.91 -1.31
N GLU A 109 -3.16 -15.41 -2.53
CA GLU A 109 -3.93 -16.54 -3.07
C GLU A 109 -3.72 -17.81 -2.23
N LEU A 110 -2.47 -18.09 -1.85
CA LEU A 110 -2.15 -19.21 -0.96
C LEU A 110 -2.77 -19.04 0.44
N LEU A 111 -2.68 -17.84 1.03
CA LEU A 111 -3.29 -17.56 2.33
C LEU A 111 -4.81 -17.73 2.28
N ASP A 112 -5.45 -17.25 1.23
CA ASP A 112 -6.89 -17.36 1.01
C ASP A 112 -7.34 -18.82 0.82
N GLU A 113 -6.55 -19.63 0.10
CA GLU A 113 -6.77 -21.07 0.01
C GLU A 113 -6.66 -21.77 1.37
N GLN A 114 -5.62 -21.46 2.15
CA GLN A 114 -5.45 -22.03 3.49
C GLN A 114 -6.59 -21.63 4.44
N LEU A 115 -7.06 -20.39 4.37
CA LEU A 115 -8.19 -19.91 5.16
C LEU A 115 -9.48 -20.64 4.81
N ARG A 116 -9.75 -20.88 3.52
CA ARG A 116 -10.90 -21.70 3.09
C ARG A 116 -10.81 -23.14 3.58
N ASN A 117 -9.64 -23.75 3.45
CA ASN A 117 -9.42 -25.14 3.88
C ASN A 117 -9.56 -25.29 5.40
N SER A 118 -9.09 -24.30 6.16
CA SER A 118 -9.22 -24.25 7.62
C SER A 118 -10.68 -24.09 8.05
N ALA A 119 -11.44 -23.25 7.35
CA ALA A 119 -12.88 -23.05 7.61
C ALA A 119 -13.73 -24.28 7.23
N ALA A 120 -13.30 -25.07 6.23
CA ALA A 120 -13.99 -26.29 5.82
C ALA A 120 -13.74 -27.47 6.79
N GLY A 121 -12.60 -27.49 7.49
CA GLY A 121 -12.25 -28.53 8.47
C GLY A 121 -12.90 -28.36 9.85
N ASP A 122 -13.53 -27.22 10.12
CA ASP A 122 -14.12 -26.88 11.43
C ASP A 122 -15.65 -27.17 11.49
N GLN A 123 -16.18 -27.97 10.54
CA GLN A 123 -17.56 -28.45 10.64
C GLN A 123 -17.68 -29.55 11.71
N PRO A 124 -18.53 -29.36 12.74
CA PRO A 124 -18.65 -30.33 13.83
C PRO A 124 -19.30 -31.62 13.32
N THR A 125 -18.64 -32.76 13.57
CA THR A 125 -19.22 -34.10 13.51
C THR A 125 -20.24 -34.32 14.62
#